data_AF-A0AAU6CY04-F1
#
_entry.id   AF-A0AAU6CY04-F1
#
_cell.length_a   1.000
_cell.length_b   1.000
_cell.length_c   1.000
_cell.angle_alpha   90.00
_cell.angle_beta   90.00
_cell.angle_gamma   90.00
#
_symmetry.space_group_name_H-M   'P 1'
#
loop_
_entity.id
_entity.type
_entity.pdbx_description
1 polymer ?
#
loop_
_entity_poly.entity_id
_entity_poly.type
_entity_poly.pdbx_seq_one_letter_code
_entity_poly.pdbx_strand_id
1 'polypeptide(L)'
;MNHARWKLARERKVAEGYSEPPEVEAMRTEIRMAFDLGQAVYDRRTELGISQTELARRARMTQPQVSKLELGGTVPTLPLLARLAGALDASLNIALDGETSTVEFIAHAA
;
A
#
# COMPACT_ATOMS: atom_id res chain seq x y z
N MET A 1 -21.00 -24.53 -14.18
CA MET A 1 -21.36 -23.38 -13.33
C MET A 1 -21.37 -22.13 -14.21
N ASN A 2 -22.51 -21.44 -14.34
CA ASN A 2 -22.75 -20.49 -15.42
C ASN A 2 -22.40 -19.03 -15.01
N HIS A 3 -21.29 -18.52 -15.53
CA HIS A 3 -20.78 -17.16 -15.27
C HIS A 3 -21.71 -16.04 -15.77
N ALA A 4 -22.71 -16.35 -16.61
CA ALA A 4 -23.67 -15.38 -17.14
C ALA A 4 -24.58 -14.76 -16.06
N ARG A 5 -24.84 -15.46 -14.95
CA ARG A 5 -25.72 -14.97 -13.87
C ARG A 5 -25.07 -13.86 -13.03
N TRP A 6 -23.74 -13.80 -13.00
CA TRP A 6 -22.98 -12.81 -12.22
C TRP A 6 -22.87 -11.47 -12.95
N LYS A 7 -22.78 -11.48 -14.29
CA LYS A 7 -22.83 -10.25 -15.11
C LYS A 7 -24.14 -9.50 -14.92
N LEU A 8 -25.28 -10.21 -14.94
CA LEU A 8 -26.63 -9.66 -14.72
C LEU A 8 -26.84 -9.00 -13.35
N ALA A 9 -26.07 -9.40 -12.33
CA ALA A 9 -26.18 -8.82 -10.99
C ALA A 9 -25.38 -7.51 -10.89
N ARG A 10 -24.18 -7.47 -11.47
CA ARG A 10 -23.35 -6.26 -11.53
C ARG A 10 -23.96 -5.19 -12.43
N GLU A 11 -24.46 -5.58 -13.60
CA GLU A 11 -25.12 -4.68 -14.56
C GLU A 11 -26.40 -4.05 -13.96
N ARG A 12 -27.13 -4.81 -13.13
CA ARG A 12 -28.32 -4.32 -12.40
C ARG A 12 -27.98 -3.36 -11.27
N LYS A 13 -26.94 -3.66 -10.48
CA LYS A 13 -26.45 -2.74 -9.43
C LYS A 13 -26.03 -1.38 -10.00
N VAL A 14 -25.39 -1.38 -11.18
CA VAL A 14 -25.02 -0.15 -11.89
C VAL A 14 -26.26 0.59 -12.40
N ALA A 15 -27.26 -0.13 -12.93
CA ALA A 15 -28.51 0.47 -13.40
C ALA A 15 -29.41 1.04 -12.27
N GLU A 16 -29.32 0.50 -11.05
CA GLU A 16 -30.09 0.94 -9.88
C GLU A 16 -29.43 2.07 -9.08
N GLY A 17 -28.30 2.62 -9.54
CA GLY A 17 -27.62 3.73 -8.86
C GLY A 17 -27.00 3.34 -7.51
N TYR A 18 -26.61 2.07 -7.36
CA TYR A 18 -25.97 1.59 -6.14
C TYR A 18 -24.64 2.33 -5.90
N SER A 19 -24.63 3.20 -4.89
CA SER A 19 -23.42 3.70 -4.24
C SER A 19 -23.05 2.74 -3.13
N GLU A 20 -21.77 2.38 -3.00
CA GLU A 20 -21.35 1.64 -1.81
C GLU A 20 -21.56 2.52 -0.56
N PRO A 21 -21.89 1.92 0.59
CA PRO A 21 -21.96 2.65 1.85
C PRO A 21 -20.63 3.35 2.17
N PRO A 22 -20.65 4.55 2.80
CA PRO A 22 -19.44 5.28 3.14
C PRO A 22 -18.41 4.47 3.94
N GLU A 23 -18.84 3.55 4.81
CA GLU A 23 -17.92 2.67 5.54
C GLU A 23 -17.15 1.69 4.64
N VAL A 24 -17.77 1.23 3.55
CA VAL A 24 -17.13 0.30 2.60
C VAL A 24 -16.10 1.04 1.75
N GLU A 25 -16.42 2.26 1.31
CA GLU A 25 -15.48 3.11 0.56
C GLU A 25 -14.27 3.52 1.40
N ALA A 26 -14.49 3.85 2.68
CA ALA A 26 -13.41 4.14 3.61
C ALA A 26 -12.49 2.93 3.79
N MET A 27 -13.06 1.75 4.02
CA MET A 27 -12.29 0.51 4.17
C MET A 27 -11.50 0.16 2.90
N ARG A 28 -12.09 0.32 1.71
CA ARG A 28 -11.38 0.12 0.43
C ARG A 28 -10.21 1.07 0.29
N THR A 29 -10.40 2.34 0.66
CA THR A 29 -9.37 3.37 0.60
C THR A 29 -8.19 3.02 1.51
N GLU A 30 -8.46 2.60 2.75
CA GLU A 30 -7.43 2.17 3.69
C GLU A 30 -6.63 0.97 3.18
N ILE A 31 -7.32 -0.07 2.66
CA ILE A 31 -6.68 -1.27 2.12
C ILE A 31 -5.77 -0.91 0.94
N ARG A 32 -6.26 -0.09 0.00
CA ARG A 32 -5.47 0.35 -1.15
C ARG A 32 -4.23 1.12 -0.71
N MET A 33 -4.38 2.11 0.17
CA MET A 33 -3.25 2.92 0.63
C MET A 33 -2.20 2.08 1.36
N ALA A 34 -2.61 1.10 2.16
CA ALA A 34 -1.69 0.19 2.83
C ALA A 34 -0.94 -0.69 1.80
N PHE A 35 -1.63 -1.15 0.76
CA PHE A 35 -1.02 -1.92 -0.33
C PHE A 35 -0.03 -1.07 -1.15
N ASP A 36 -0.41 0.15 -1.54
CA ASP A 36 0.45 1.06 -2.30
C ASP A 36 1.75 1.35 -1.56
N LEU A 37 1.69 1.60 -0.25
CA LEU A 37 2.89 1.76 0.56
C LEU A 37 3.71 0.46 0.65
N GLY A 38 3.05 -0.68 0.88
CA GLY A 38 3.72 -1.97 0.97
C GLY A 38 4.50 -2.29 -0.30
N GLN A 39 3.90 -2.03 -1.46
CA GLN A 39 4.51 -2.18 -2.77
C GLN A 39 5.71 -1.22 -2.94
N ALA A 40 5.55 0.06 -2.62
CA ALA A 40 6.64 1.04 -2.72
C ALA A 40 7.85 0.70 -1.83
N VAL A 41 7.59 0.16 -0.62
CA VAL A 41 8.65 -0.36 0.27
C VAL A 41 9.35 -1.56 -0.34
N TYR A 42 8.59 -2.52 -0.86
CA TYR A 42 9.14 -3.71 -1.52
C TYR A 42 10.03 -3.33 -2.71
N ASP A 43 9.53 -2.47 -3.60
CA ASP A 43 10.23 -2.06 -4.82
C ASP A 43 11.56 -1.43 -4.46
N ARG A 44 11.55 -0.41 -3.60
CA ARG A 44 12.77 0.27 -3.18
C ARG A 44 13.75 -0.66 -2.45
N ARG A 45 13.25 -1.57 -1.61
CA ARG A 45 14.08 -2.57 -0.93
C ARG A 45 14.79 -3.47 -1.95
N THR A 46 14.07 -3.91 -2.98
CA THR A 46 14.64 -4.77 -4.02
C THR A 46 15.63 -4.04 -4.92
N GLU A 47 15.39 -2.77 -5.22
CA GLU A 47 16.35 -1.91 -5.93
C GLU A 47 17.67 -1.76 -5.16
N LEU A 48 17.61 -1.64 -3.84
CA LEU A 48 18.78 -1.62 -2.97
C LEU A 48 19.48 -2.98 -2.83
N GLY A 49 18.87 -4.07 -3.33
CA GLY A 49 19.40 -5.43 -3.22
C GLY A 49 19.43 -5.99 -1.81
N ILE A 50 18.63 -5.44 -0.87
CA ILE A 50 18.64 -5.87 0.54
C ILE A 50 17.48 -6.81 0.85
N SER A 51 17.67 -7.73 1.81
CA SER A 51 16.61 -8.63 2.29
C SER A 51 15.62 -7.92 3.22
N GLN A 52 14.45 -8.52 3.46
CA GLN A 52 13.49 -8.02 4.46
C GLN A 52 14.11 -7.95 5.86
N THR A 53 14.98 -8.90 6.23
CA THR A 53 15.71 -8.90 7.51
C THR A 53 16.66 -7.72 7.61
N GLU A 54 17.34 -7.39 6.52
CA GLU A 54 18.24 -6.24 6.48
C GLU A 54 17.48 -4.91 6.56
N LEU A 55 16.35 -4.79 5.83
CA LEU A 55 15.46 -3.63 5.99
C LEU A 55 14.94 -3.54 7.43
N ALA A 56 14.52 -4.65 8.03
CA ALA A 56 14.03 -4.69 9.40
C ALA A 56 15.09 -4.17 10.38
N ARG A 57 16.35 -4.60 10.24
CA ARG A 57 17.48 -4.11 11.03
C ARG A 57 17.66 -2.59 10.87
N ARG A 58 17.70 -2.08 9.63
CA ARG A 58 17.87 -0.64 9.33
C ARG A 58 16.71 0.19 9.88
N ALA A 59 15.49 -0.29 9.71
CA ALA A 59 14.26 0.39 10.12
C ALA A 59 13.92 0.20 11.60
N ARG A 60 14.69 -0.58 12.39
CA ARG A 60 14.38 -0.96 13.78
C ARG A 60 13.02 -1.68 13.93
N MET A 61 12.77 -2.63 13.05
CA MET A 61 11.59 -3.49 13.00
C MET A 61 12.01 -4.96 13.09
N THR A 62 11.04 -5.85 13.26
CA THR A 62 11.25 -7.28 13.05
C THR A 62 11.00 -7.65 11.57
N GLN A 63 11.62 -8.72 11.09
CA GLN A 63 11.35 -9.20 9.72
C GLN A 63 9.86 -9.51 9.48
N PRO A 64 9.11 -10.13 10.43
CA PRO A 64 7.66 -10.30 10.28
C PRO A 64 6.88 -8.99 10.17
N GLN A 65 7.31 -7.92 10.86
CA GLN A 65 6.69 -6.60 10.71
C GLN A 65 6.94 -6.03 9.32
N VAL A 66 8.14 -6.18 8.76
CA VAL A 66 8.45 -5.78 7.38
C VAL A 66 7.64 -6.59 6.37
N SER A 67 7.57 -7.92 6.54
CA SER A 67 6.75 -8.78 5.68
C SER A 67 5.27 -8.37 5.71
N LYS A 68 4.72 -8.13 6.90
CA LYS A 68 3.33 -7.65 7.05
C LYS A 68 3.12 -6.27 6.41
N LEU A 69 4.10 -5.38 6.50
CA LEU A 69 4.05 -4.07 5.86
C LEU A 69 4.04 -4.19 4.33
N GLU A 70 4.97 -4.97 3.75
CA GLU A 70 5.06 -5.20 2.30
C GLU A 70 3.78 -5.86 1.74
N LEU A 71 3.05 -6.62 2.56
CA LEU A 71 1.75 -7.22 2.20
C LEU A 71 0.54 -6.29 2.44
N GLY A 72 0.76 -5.01 2.80
CA GLY A 72 -0.32 -4.06 3.08
C GLY A 72 -1.11 -4.35 4.37
N GLY A 73 -0.57 -5.18 5.26
CA GLY A 73 -1.22 -5.56 6.51
C GLY A 73 -1.01 -4.57 7.67
N THR A 74 -0.42 -3.41 7.42
CA THR A 74 -0.08 -2.43 8.45
C THR A 74 -0.49 -1.03 8.01
N VAL A 75 -1.26 -0.34 8.86
CA VAL A 75 -1.45 1.11 8.73
C VAL A 75 -0.23 1.80 9.34
N PRO A 76 0.61 2.46 8.53
CA PRO A 76 1.82 3.12 8.99
C PRO A 76 1.50 4.39 9.77
N THR A 77 2.36 4.73 10.73
CA THR A 77 2.35 6.05 11.37
C THR A 77 3.41 6.95 10.74
N LEU A 78 3.26 8.27 10.82
CA LEU A 78 4.28 9.21 10.30
C LEU A 78 5.71 8.90 10.84
N PRO A 79 5.91 8.57 12.14
CA PRO A 79 7.22 8.14 12.62
C PRO A 79 7.76 6.87 11.97
N LEU A 80 6.89 5.90 11.63
CA LEU A 80 7.30 4.70 10.90
C LEU A 80 7.71 5.05 9.46
N LEU A 81 6.97 5.92 8.78
CA LEU A 81 7.30 6.39 7.44
C LEU A 81 8.67 7.06 7.39
N ALA A 82 8.97 7.96 8.35
CA ALA A 82 10.27 8.61 8.45
C ALA A 82 11.42 7.61 8.68
N ARG A 83 11.19 6.56 9.48
CA ARG A 83 12.17 5.47 9.68
C ARG A 83 12.40 4.67 8.40
N LEU A 84 11.34 4.36 7.66
CA LEU A 84 11.43 3.61 6.41
C LEU A 84 12.20 4.41 5.36
N ALA A 85 11.91 5.71 5.21
CA ALA A 85 12.64 6.60 4.30
C ALA A 85 14.16 6.57 4.57
N GLY A 86 14.56 6.73 5.85
CA GLY A 86 15.98 6.63 6.23
C GLY A 86 16.58 5.24 6.03
N ALA A 87 15.82 4.17 6.27
CA ALA A 87 16.28 2.79 6.10
C ALA A 87 16.45 2.39 4.62
N LEU A 88 15.68 3.03 3.74
CA LEU A 88 15.63 2.79 2.29
C LEU A 88 16.44 3.82 1.48
N ASP A 89 17.24 4.65 2.14
CA ASP A 89 18.10 5.65 1.51
C ASP A 89 17.37 6.45 0.42
N ALA A 90 16.21 6.99 0.81
CA ALA A 90 15.28 7.65 -0.08
C ALA A 90 14.41 8.68 0.64
N SER A 91 13.94 9.67 -0.12
CA SER A 91 12.82 10.52 0.27
C SER A 91 11.49 9.81 -0.02
N LEU A 92 10.54 9.89 0.91
CA LEU A 92 9.18 9.38 0.69
C LEU A 92 8.29 10.50 0.16
N ASN A 93 7.68 10.29 -1.00
CA ASN A 93 6.63 11.14 -1.56
C ASN A 93 5.28 10.40 -1.50
N ILE A 94 4.26 11.08 -0.98
CA ILE A 94 2.88 10.58 -0.97
C ILE A 94 2.01 11.68 -1.56
N ALA A 95 1.35 11.38 -2.68
CA ALA A 95 0.31 12.26 -3.23
C ALA A 95 -1.06 11.59 -3.08
N LEU A 96 -2.01 12.34 -2.53
CA LEU A 96 -3.39 11.92 -2.28
C LEU A 96 -4.31 12.81 -3.13
N ASP A 97 -5.07 12.22 -4.03
CA ASP A 97 -6.03 12.92 -4.89
C ASP A 97 -7.35 12.15 -4.93
N GLY A 98 -8.25 12.53 -4.02
CA GLY A 98 -9.53 11.85 -3.81
C GLY A 98 -9.34 10.39 -3.46
N GLU A 99 -9.83 9.51 -4.34
CA GLU A 99 -9.62 8.08 -4.22
C GLU A 99 -8.22 7.65 -4.67
N THR A 100 -7.50 8.42 -5.48
CA THR A 100 -6.19 7.98 -5.94
C THR A 100 -5.09 8.30 -4.93
N SER A 101 -4.18 7.36 -4.73
CA SER A 101 -2.96 7.56 -3.97
C SER A 101 -1.76 7.12 -4.79
N THR A 102 -0.67 7.86 -4.69
CA THR A 102 0.64 7.43 -5.19
C THR A 102 1.64 7.51 -4.04
N VAL A 103 2.48 6.48 -3.94
CA VAL A 103 3.50 6.35 -2.91
C VAL A 103 4.80 6.00 -3.61
N GLU A 104 5.83 6.82 -3.41
CA GLU A 104 7.11 6.65 -4.10
C GLU A 104 8.27 6.91 -3.14
N PHE A 105 9.28 6.05 -3.18
CA PHE A 105 10.56 6.27 -2.53
C PHE A 105 11.58 6.75 -3.57
N ILE A 106 11.87 8.05 -3.54
CA ILE A 106 12.82 8.69 -4.44
C ILE A 106 14.23 8.51 -3.89
N ALA A 107 15.07 7.75 -4.59
CA ALA A 107 16.46 7.52 -4.22
C ALA A 107 17.22 8.83 -4.03
N HIS A 108 18.05 8.91 -2.98
CA HIS A 108 19.04 9.97 -2.91
C HIS A 108 20.09 9.74 -4.01
N ALA A 109 20.38 10.77 -4.82
CA ALA A 109 21.46 10.71 -5.78
C ALA A 109 22.80 10.55 -5.03
N ALA A 110 23.65 9.65 -5.53
CA ALA A 110 25.00 9.40 -4.99
C ALA A 110 25.94 10.58 -5.24
#